data_AF-A0A6C0BKB8-F1
#
_entry.id   AF-A0A6C0BKB8-F1
#
_cell.length_a   1.000
_cell.length_b   1.000
_cell.length_c   1.000
_cell.angle_alpha   90.00
_cell.angle_beta   90.00
_cell.angle_gamma   90.00
#
_symmetry.space_group_name_H-M   'P 1'
#
loop_
_entity.id
_entity.type
_entity.pdbx_description
1 polymer ?
#
loop_
_entity_poly.entity_id
_entity_poly.type
_entity_poly.pdbx_seq_one_letter_code
_entity_poly.pdbx_strand_id
1 'polypeptide(L)' 'MNTYVEPPPHPISEEAKKFLASLPEKEKILHEEAAKMLGSSYFVEKTHGFRKWKASKPR' A
#
# COMPACT_ATOMS: atom_id res chain seq x y z
N MET A 1 27.63 -9.76 18.83
CA MET A 1 26.23 -10.07 18.50
C MET A 1 25.87 -9.22 17.29
N ASN A 2 25.56 -9.83 16.15
CA ASN A 2 25.10 -9.07 14.98
C ASN A 2 23.59 -8.89 15.14
N THR A 3 23.18 -7.76 15.68
CA THR A 3 21.77 -7.45 15.91
C THR A 3 21.12 -7.23 14.55
N TYR A 4 20.16 -8.09 14.18
CA TYR A 4 19.39 -7.89 12.96
C TYR A 4 18.59 -6.59 13.09
N VAL A 5 18.82 -5.65 12.18
CA VAL A 5 18.03 -4.42 12.04
C VAL A 5 17.10 -4.64 10.86
N GLU A 6 15.80 -4.65 11.13
CA GLU A 6 14.79 -4.76 10.07
C GLU A 6 14.92 -3.55 9.13
N PRO A 7 15.00 -3.77 7.81
CA PRO A 7 15.05 -2.68 6.86
C PRO A 7 13.75 -1.85 6.95
N PRO A 8 13.82 -0.53 6.73
CA PRO A 8 12.63 0.30 6.74
C PRO A 8 11.63 -0.18 5.67
N PRO A 9 10.31 -0.04 5.92
CA PRO A 9 9.29 -0.40 4.94
C PRO A 9 9.53 0.31 3.61
N HIS A 10 9.20 -0.36 2.51
CA HIS A 10 9.30 0.26 1.19
C HIS A 10 8.42 1.51 1.13
N PRO A 11 8.96 2.65 0.63
CA PRO A 11 8.19 3.87 0.52
C PRO A 11 7.03 3.68 -0.45
N ILE A 12 5.86 4.16 -0.05
CA ILE A 12 4.65 4.17 -0.89
C ILE A 12 4.76 5.33 -1.89
N SER A 13 4.48 5.07 -3.17
CA SER A 13 4.48 6.10 -4.21
C SER A 13 3.39 7.16 -4.00
N GLU A 14 3.58 8.33 -4.62
CA GLU A 14 2.58 9.41 -4.58
C GLU A 14 1.23 9.00 -5.18
N GLU A 15 1.23 8.15 -6.22
CA GLU A 15 0.01 7.61 -6.81
C GLU A 15 -0.72 6.70 -5.84
N ALA A 16 0.02 5.84 -5.14
CA ALA A 16 -0.54 4.95 -4.13
C ALA A 16 -1.12 5.70 -2.93
N LYS A 17 -0.48 6.80 -2.51
CA LYS A 17 -1.06 7.70 -1.50
C LYS A 17 -2.40 8.30 -1.96
N LYS A 18 -2.49 8.74 -3.22
CA LYS A 18 -3.74 9.25 -3.80
C LYS A 18 -4.82 8.18 -3.88
N PHE A 19 -4.44 6.95 -4.23
CA PHE A 19 -5.37 5.82 -4.22
C PHE A 19 -5.92 5.57 -2.82
N LEU A 20 -5.07 5.40 -1.81
CA LEU A 20 -5.47 5.18 -0.42
C LEU A 20 -6.36 6.31 0.11
N ALA A 21 -6.05 7.56 -0.23
CA ALA A 21 -6.89 8.71 0.14
C ALA A 21 -8.29 8.65 -0.48
N SER A 22 -8.43 8.06 -1.68
CA SER A 22 -9.70 7.92 -2.39
C SER A 22 -10.59 6.78 -1.90
N LEU A 23 -10.07 5.92 -1.03
CA LEU A 23 -10.80 4.75 -0.56
C LEU A 23 -11.83 5.07 0.53
N PRO A 24 -12.93 4.31 0.61
CA PRO A 24 -13.82 4.31 1.77
C PRO A 24 -13.08 3.91 3.05
N GLU A 25 -13.59 4.35 4.19
CA GLU A 25 -12.98 4.09 5.51
C GLU A 25 -12.72 2.60 5.78
N LYS A 26 -13.70 1.75 5.43
CA LYS A 26 -13.58 0.29 5.60
C LYS A 26 -12.42 -0.30 4.79
N GLU A 27 -12.17 0.22 3.59
CA GLU A 27 -11.09 -0.27 2.74
C GLU A 27 -9.72 0.27 3.22
N LYS A 28 -9.68 1.50 3.75
CA LYS A 28 -8.46 2.03 4.39
C LYS A 28 -8.02 1.16 5.57
N ILE A 29 -8.95 0.81 6.45
CA ILE A 29 -8.68 -0.08 7.59
C ILE A 29 -8.12 -1.43 7.10
N LEU A 30 -8.74 -2.02 6.06
CA LEU A 30 -8.25 -3.28 5.49
C LEU A 30 -6.81 -3.14 4.93
N HIS A 31 -6.49 -2.01 4.30
CA HIS A 31 -5.14 -1.77 3.79
C HIS A 31 -4.11 -1.57 4.91
N GLU A 32 -4.49 -0.93 6.02
CA GLU A 32 -3.64 -0.79 7.20
C GLU A 32 -3.39 -2.14 7.88
N GLU A 33 -4.44 -2.97 8.03
CA GLU A 33 -4.30 -4.33 8.55
C GLU A 33 -3.42 -5.20 7.64
N ALA A 34 -3.63 -5.14 6.33
CA ALA A 34 -2.81 -5.86 5.35
C ALA A 34 -1.34 -5.41 5.44
N ALA A 35 -1.07 -4.11 5.54
CA ALA A 35 0.28 -3.58 5.71
C ALA A 35 0.94 -4.07 7.01
N LYS A 36 0.17 -4.12 8.11
CA LYS A 36 0.67 -4.58 9.41
C LYS A 36 0.95 -6.08 9.43
N MET A 37 0.07 -6.90 8.83
CA MET A 37 0.17 -8.36 8.89
C MET A 37 1.15 -8.93 7.87
N LEU A 38 1.20 -8.36 6.66
CA LEU A 38 2.05 -8.86 5.58
C LEU A 38 3.39 -8.12 5.50
N GLY A 39 3.50 -6.95 6.15
CA GLY A 39 4.72 -6.15 6.21
C GLY A 39 5.29 -5.88 4.82
N SER A 40 6.55 -6.27 4.61
CA SER A 40 7.28 -6.11 3.35
C SER A 40 6.65 -6.86 2.16
N SER A 41 5.79 -7.85 2.41
CA SER A 41 5.09 -8.59 1.35
C SER A 41 3.86 -7.85 0.81
N TYR A 42 3.40 -6.81 1.50
CA TYR A 42 2.26 -6.02 1.05
C TYR A 42 2.69 -4.82 0.22
N PHE A 43 2.32 -4.85 -1.06
CA PHE A 43 2.59 -3.77 -1.99
C PHE A 43 1.29 -3.27 -2.61
N VAL A 44 0.84 -2.10 -2.14
CA VAL A 44 -0.43 -1.48 -2.55
C VAL A 44 -0.55 -1.36 -4.06
N GLU A 45 0.55 -1.10 -4.79
CA GLU A 45 0.52 -0.95 -6.25
C GLU A 45 0.32 -2.29 -6.99
N LYS A 46 0.56 -3.43 -6.33
CA LYS A 46 0.22 -4.75 -6.89
C LYS A 46 -1.25 -5.08 -6.72
N THR A 47 -1.98 -4.39 -5.85
CA THR A 47 -3.39 -4.68 -5.59
C THR A 47 -4.24 -4.42 -6.84
N HIS A 48 -5.26 -5.26 -7.05
CA HIS A 48 -6.20 -5.07 -8.15
C HIS A 48 -6.95 -3.73 -8.06
N GLY A 49 -7.24 -3.26 -6.83
CA GLY A 49 -7.87 -1.98 -6.58
C GLY A 49 -7.04 -0.81 -7.12
N PHE A 50 -5.76 -0.74 -6.75
CA PHE A 50 -4.85 0.29 -7.25
C PHE A 50 -4.72 0.26 -8.77
N ARG A 51 -4.54 -0.94 -9.36
CA ARG A 51 -4.38 -1.09 -10.81
C ARG A 51 -5.61 -0.63 -11.59
N LYS A 52 -6.81 -0.96 -11.11
CA LYS A 52 -8.07 -0.48 -11.70
C LYS A 52 -8.23 1.03 -11.55
N TRP A 53 -7.96 1.55 -10.35
CA TRP A 53 -8.01 2.99 -10.09
C TRP A 53 -7.06 3.76 -11.01
N LYS A 54 -5.80 3.32 -11.13
CA LYS A 54 -4.81 3.95 -12.02
C LYS A 54 -5.24 3.93 -13.48
N ALA A 55 -5.81 2.83 -13.95
CA ALA A 55 -6.34 2.72 -15.32
C ALA A 55 -7.56 3.62 -15.59
N SER A 56 -8.31 3.98 -14.55
CA SER A 56 -9.47 4.89 -14.66
C SER A 56 -9.12 6.37 -14.72
N LYS A 57 -7.87 6.74 -14.41
CA LYS A 57 -7.40 8.14 -14.48
C LYS A 57 -6.98 8.48 -15.92
N PRO A 58 -7.27 9.70 -16.40
CA PRO A 58 -6.73 10.17 -17.67
C PRO A 58 -5.19 10.17 -17.62
N ARG A 59 -4.56 9.83 -18.74
CA ARG A 59 -3.09 9.74 -18.88
C ARG A 59 -2.43 11.11 -18.74
#